data_AF-A0A376KUW8-F1
#
_entry.id   AF-A0A376KUW8-F1
#
_cell.length_a   1.000
_cell.length_b   1.000
_cell.length_c   1.000
_cell.angle_alpha   90.00
_cell.angle_beta   90.00
_cell.angle_gamma   90.00
#
_symmetry.space_group_name_H-M   'P 1'
#
loop_
_entity.id
_entity.type
_entity.pdbx_description
1 polymer ?
#
loop_
_entity_poly.entity_id
_entity_poly.type
_entity_poly.pdbx_seq_one_letter_code
_entity_poly.pdbx_strand_id
1 'polypeptide(L)'
;MNFIRGTIDGDKFVTETLKLTIPEEKLAVLKTQGSLHKPIVMGIRPEDIHPDAQEENNISAKISVAELTGAEFMLYTTVGGHELVVRAGALNDYHAGENITIHFDMTKCHFFDAETEIAIR
;
A
#
# COMPACT_ATOMS: atom_id res chain seq x y z
N MET A 1 7.98 2.94 -6.25
CA MET A 1 6.70 3.26 -5.59
C MET A 1 5.67 2.29 -6.12
N ASN A 2 4.88 1.70 -5.24
CA ASN A 2 3.72 0.88 -5.60
C ASN A 2 2.51 1.78 -5.83
N PHE A 3 1.66 1.43 -6.79
CA PHE A 3 0.46 2.20 -7.12
C PHE A 3 -0.78 1.31 -7.12
N ILE A 4 -1.83 1.76 -6.43
CA ILE A 4 -3.11 1.05 -6.32
C ILE A 4 -4.22 2.01 -6.73
N ARG A 5 -5.03 1.60 -7.71
CA ARG A 5 -6.22 2.36 -8.14
C ARG A 5 -7.39 2.01 -7.22
N GLY A 6 -8.14 3.02 -6.80
CA GLY A 6 -9.30 2.85 -5.94
C GLY A 6 -10.14 4.12 -5.87
N THR A 7 -10.95 4.22 -4.82
CA THR A 7 -11.77 5.40 -4.51
C THR A 7 -11.66 5.74 -3.02
N ILE A 8 -12.09 6.95 -2.66
CA ILE A 8 -12.22 7.35 -1.25
C ILE A 8 -13.69 7.22 -0.85
N ASP A 9 -13.95 6.44 0.20
CA ASP A 9 -15.26 6.26 0.81
C ASP A 9 -15.17 6.58 2.30
N GLY A 10 -15.85 7.66 2.73
CA GLY A 10 -15.75 8.18 4.08
C GLY A 10 -14.32 8.60 4.45
N ASP A 11 -13.71 7.88 5.38
CA ASP A 11 -12.33 8.05 5.85
C ASP A 11 -11.37 6.96 5.31
N LYS A 12 -11.80 6.15 4.34
CA LYS A 12 -11.03 5.02 3.83
C LYS A 12 -10.71 5.14 2.35
N PHE A 13 -9.51 4.70 1.98
CA PHE A 13 -9.19 4.33 0.62
C PHE A 13 -9.67 2.89 0.40
N VAL A 14 -10.48 2.68 -0.62
CA VAL A 14 -11.13 1.40 -0.87
C VAL A 14 -10.86 0.90 -2.29
N THR A 15 -10.61 -0.41 -2.37
CA THR A 15 -10.67 -1.20 -3.61
C THR A 15 -11.69 -2.32 -3.41
N GLU A 16 -11.82 -3.24 -4.37
CA GLU A 16 -12.68 -4.41 -4.21
C GLU A 16 -12.27 -5.28 -3.01
N THR A 17 -10.98 -5.30 -2.67
CA THR A 17 -10.39 -6.22 -1.67
C THR A 17 -9.69 -5.51 -0.52
N LEU A 18 -9.34 -4.23 -0.67
CA LEU A 18 -8.60 -3.46 0.33
C LEU A 18 -9.45 -2.33 0.89
N LYS A 19 -9.32 -2.11 2.20
CA LYS A 19 -9.92 -0.98 2.91
C LYS A 19 -8.89 -0.44 3.89
N LEU A 20 -8.34 0.72 3.57
CA LEU A 20 -7.24 1.35 4.32
C LEU A 20 -7.71 2.68 4.89
N THR A 21 -7.63 2.85 6.21
CA THR A 21 -7.99 4.10 6.87
C THR A 21 -6.99 5.20 6.51
N ILE A 22 -7.50 6.34 6.06
CA ILE A 22 -6.70 7.50 5.66
C ILE A 22 -6.51 8.38 6.90
N PRO A 23 -5.27 8.78 7.24
CA PRO A 23 -5.01 9.74 8.31
C PRO A 23 -5.74 11.05 8.09
N GLU A 24 -6.25 11.64 9.17
CA GLU A 24 -7.11 12.82 9.14
C GLU A 24 -6.51 14.00 8.35
N GLU A 25 -5.21 14.25 8.50
CA GLU A 25 -4.48 15.30 7.79
C GLU A 25 -4.58 15.15 6.26
N LYS A 26 -4.35 13.94 5.73
CA LYS A 26 -4.46 13.66 4.30
C LYS A 26 -5.92 13.68 3.85
N LEU A 27 -6.83 13.19 4.68
CA LEU A 27 -8.26 13.19 4.38
C LEU A 27 -8.79 14.62 4.23
N ALA A 28 -8.33 15.58 5.05
CA ALA A 28 -8.72 16.99 4.93
C ALA A 28 -8.30 17.61 3.59
N VAL A 29 -7.09 17.31 3.12
CA VAL A 29 -6.61 17.72 1.80
C VAL A 29 -7.47 17.12 0.68
N LEU A 30 -7.70 15.81 0.72
CA LEU A 30 -8.51 15.10 -0.27
C LEU A 30 -9.96 15.63 -0.35
N LYS A 31 -10.53 16.01 0.80
CA LYS A 31 -11.84 16.67 0.88
C LYS A 31 -11.81 18.06 0.24
N THR A 32 -10.79 18.85 0.53
CA THR A 32 -10.64 20.21 -0.01
C THR A 32 -10.48 20.20 -1.53
N GLN A 33 -9.77 19.21 -2.07
CA GLN A 33 -9.58 19.02 -3.50
C GLN A 33 -10.78 18.33 -4.19
N GLY A 34 -11.84 17.98 -3.43
CA GLY A 34 -13.04 17.37 -3.97
C GLY A 34 -12.82 15.99 -4.56
N SER A 35 -11.91 15.19 -3.98
CA SER A 35 -11.51 13.86 -4.46
C SER A 35 -12.36 12.72 -3.89
N LEU A 36 -13.30 13.01 -2.99
CA LEU A 36 -14.21 12.00 -2.43
C LEU A 36 -15.03 11.32 -3.53
N HIS A 37 -15.17 10.00 -3.45
CA HIS A 37 -15.91 9.15 -4.39
C HIS A 37 -15.44 9.24 -5.86
N LYS A 38 -14.30 9.88 -6.14
CA LYS A 38 -13.69 9.91 -7.47
C LYS A 38 -12.63 8.81 -7.61
N PRO A 39 -12.37 8.34 -8.85
CA PRO A 39 -11.22 7.50 -9.13
C PRO A 39 -9.92 8.21 -8.72
N ILE A 40 -9.12 7.52 -7.92
CA ILE A 40 -7.85 8.03 -7.39
C ILE A 40 -6.80 6.93 -7.41
N VAL A 41 -5.53 7.31 -7.47
CA VAL A 41 -4.39 6.40 -7.33
C VAL A 41 -3.72 6.65 -5.99
N MET A 42 -3.59 5.62 -5.16
CA MET A 42 -2.73 5.64 -3.99
C MET A 42 -1.33 5.17 -4.39
N GLY A 43 -0.31 5.96 -4.03
CA GLY A 43 1.09 5.59 -4.12
C GLY A 43 1.70 5.35 -2.74
N ILE A 44 2.50 4.30 -2.58
CA ILE A 44 3.23 3.99 -1.34
C ILE A 44 4.60 3.42 -1.70
N ARG A 45 5.67 3.76 -0.99
CA ARG A 45 6.99 3.21 -1.31
C ARG A 45 7.12 1.79 -0.77
N PRO A 46 7.89 0.90 -1.41
CA PRO A 46 8.11 -0.47 -0.92
C PRO A 46 8.57 -0.55 0.53
N GLU A 47 9.38 0.42 0.98
CA GLU A 47 9.89 0.52 2.34
C GLU A 47 8.88 0.99 3.40
N ASP A 48 7.80 1.63 2.96
CA ASP A 48 6.71 2.09 3.81
C ASP A 48 5.58 1.03 3.89
N ILE A 49 5.85 -0.18 3.38
CA ILE A 49 5.04 -1.38 3.59
C ILE A 49 5.84 -2.30 4.51
N HIS A 50 5.31 -2.57 5.70
CA HIS A 50 6.02 -3.32 6.73
C HIS A 50 5.56 -4.77 6.77
N PRO A 51 6.46 -5.76 6.57
CA PRO A 51 6.15 -7.15 6.82
C PRO A 51 6.03 -7.43 8.32
N ASP A 52 5.26 -8.46 8.69
CA ASP A 52 5.13 -9.00 10.04
C ASP A 52 4.63 -8.02 11.11
N ALA A 53 3.90 -6.98 10.69
CA ALA A 53 3.26 -6.04 11.60
C ALA A 53 2.21 -6.76 12.48
N GLN A 54 2.33 -6.62 13.80
CA GLN A 54 1.41 -7.17 14.80
C GLN A 54 0.36 -6.11 15.18
N GLU A 55 -0.32 -5.53 14.20
CA GLU A 55 -1.36 -4.52 14.41
C GLU A 55 -2.75 -5.02 13.98
N GLU A 56 -3.79 -4.25 14.33
CA GLU A 56 -5.13 -4.47 13.78
C GLU A 56 -5.13 -4.15 12.27
N ASN A 57 -5.94 -4.87 11.48
CA ASN A 57 -6.03 -4.77 10.00
C ASN A 57 -4.85 -5.36 9.19
N ASN A 58 -4.33 -6.50 9.64
CA ASN A 58 -3.37 -7.31 8.90
C ASN A 58 -3.89 -7.70 7.50
N ILE A 59 -3.07 -7.41 6.48
CA ILE A 59 -3.36 -7.76 5.09
C ILE A 59 -2.47 -8.92 4.69
N SER A 60 -3.07 -10.01 4.23
CA SER A 60 -2.31 -11.16 3.73
C SER A 60 -1.75 -10.86 2.34
N ALA A 61 -0.46 -11.09 2.17
CA ALA A 61 0.27 -10.93 0.92
C ALA A 61 0.96 -12.24 0.56
N LYS A 62 0.75 -12.71 -0.68
CA LYS A 62 1.46 -13.89 -1.18
C LYS A 62 2.74 -13.47 -1.87
N ILE A 63 3.88 -14.03 -1.46
CA ILE A 63 5.17 -13.80 -2.11
C ILE A 63 5.24 -14.61 -3.41
N SER A 64 5.42 -13.92 -4.53
CA SER A 64 5.66 -14.52 -5.83
C SER A 64 7.16 -14.70 -6.08
N VAL A 65 7.96 -13.72 -5.68
CA VAL A 65 9.43 -13.74 -5.76
C VAL A 65 10.01 -13.09 -4.50
N ALA A 66 11.00 -13.74 -3.89
CA ALA A 66 11.82 -13.16 -2.83
C ALA A 66 13.25 -12.98 -3.36
N GLU A 67 13.67 -11.73 -3.55
CA GLU A 67 14.99 -11.40 -4.08
C GLU A 67 15.86 -10.79 -2.98
N LEU A 68 16.89 -11.53 -2.52
CA LEU A 68 17.85 -11.04 -1.54
C LEU A 68 18.92 -10.18 -2.24
N THR A 69 18.95 -8.88 -1.97
CA THR A 69 19.88 -7.91 -2.58
C THR A 69 20.97 -7.47 -1.61
N GLY A 70 21.41 -8.37 -0.72
CA GLY A 70 22.41 -8.09 0.32
C GLY A 70 21.77 -8.00 1.70
N ALA A 71 21.54 -6.79 2.20
CA ALA A 71 20.96 -6.55 3.54
C ALA A 71 19.42 -6.54 3.56
N GLU A 72 18.79 -6.54 2.39
CA GLU A 72 17.35 -6.37 2.21
C GLU A 72 16.82 -7.41 1.22
N PHE A 73 15.55 -7.77 1.37
CA PHE A 73 14.76 -8.47 0.39
C PHE A 73 13.87 -7.49 -0.38
N MET A 74 13.80 -7.68 -1.69
CA MET A 74 12.72 -7.17 -2.53
C MET A 74 11.69 -8.30 -2.70
N LEU A 75 10.55 -8.16 -2.03
CA LEU A 75 9.47 -9.13 -2.03
C LEU A 75 8.42 -8.70 -3.05
N TYR A 76 8.33 -9.42 -4.15
CA TYR A 76 7.25 -9.23 -5.13
C TYR A 76 6.05 -10.01 -4.63
N THR A 77 4.97 -9.30 -4.32
CA THR A 77 3.81 -9.85 -3.64
C THR A 77 2.51 -9.59 -4.38
N THR A 78 1.52 -10.45 -4.14
CA THR A 78 0.14 -10.24 -4.57
C THR A 78 -0.75 -10.03 -3.34
N VAL A 79 -1.53 -8.94 -3.36
CA VAL A 79 -2.35 -8.46 -2.25
C VAL A 79 -3.71 -8.06 -2.78
N GLY A 80 -4.75 -8.85 -2.50
CA GLY A 80 -6.11 -8.54 -2.99
C GLY A 80 -6.19 -8.40 -4.51
N GLY A 81 -5.36 -9.14 -5.27
CA GLY A 81 -5.28 -9.02 -6.73
C GLY A 81 -4.39 -7.87 -7.23
N HIS A 82 -3.79 -7.07 -6.34
CA HIS A 82 -2.80 -6.07 -6.70
C HIS A 82 -1.37 -6.62 -6.57
N GLU A 83 -0.52 -6.31 -7.54
CA GLU A 83 0.91 -6.64 -7.47
C GLU A 83 1.68 -5.48 -6.83
N LEU A 84 2.47 -5.79 -5.79
CA LEU A 84 3.22 -4.81 -5.01
C LEU A 84 4.60 -5.34 -4.68
N VAL A 85 5.58 -4.45 -4.64
CA VAL A 85 6.91 -4.74 -4.09
C VAL A 85 6.97 -4.27 -2.65
N VAL A 86 7.38 -5.15 -1.74
CA VAL A 86 7.63 -4.85 -0.33
C VAL A 86 9.12 -4.96 -0.08
N ARG A 87 9.72 -3.97 0.58
CA ARG A 87 11.13 -4.03 0.95
C ARG A 87 11.26 -4.43 2.42
N ALA A 88 11.90 -5.57 2.66
CA ALA A 88 12.06 -6.14 3.99
C ALA A 88 13.54 -6.26 4.36
N GLY A 89 13.88 -6.21 5.65
CA GLY A 89 15.24 -6.52 6.10
C GLY A 89 15.53 -8.02 6.04
N ALA A 90 16.80 -8.40 5.82
CA ALA A 90 17.25 -9.80 5.75
C ALA A 90 17.43 -10.48 7.14
N LEU A 91 16.81 -9.93 8.20
CA LEU A 91 16.78 -10.57 9.52
C LEU A 91 15.83 -11.77 9.54
N ASN A 92 14.73 -11.68 8.80
CA ASN A 92 13.82 -12.78 8.52
C ASN A 92 14.17 -13.37 7.16
N ASP A 93 13.93 -14.67 7.00
CA ASP A 93 14.09 -15.35 5.72
C ASP A 93 12.73 -15.48 5.05
N TYR A 94 12.66 -15.13 3.76
CA TYR A 94 11.40 -15.07 3.01
C TYR A 94 11.50 -15.94 1.76
N HIS A 95 10.44 -16.70 1.49
CA HIS A 95 10.43 -17.64 0.37
C HIS A 95 9.29 -17.37 -0.60
N ALA A 96 9.54 -17.64 -1.89
CA ALA A 96 8.48 -17.64 -2.89
C ALA A 96 7.41 -18.70 -2.53
N GLY A 97 6.14 -18.32 -2.67
CA GLY A 97 4.98 -19.13 -2.31
C GLY A 97 4.47 -18.92 -0.88
N GLU A 98 5.24 -18.26 -0.01
CA GLU A 98 4.85 -17.95 1.36
C GLU A 98 3.76 -16.87 1.43
N ASN A 99 2.89 -16.96 2.44
CA ASN A 99 1.96 -15.87 2.76
C ASN A 99 2.50 -15.13 3.97
N ILE A 100 2.83 -13.85 3.79
CA ILE A 100 3.22 -12.96 4.86
C ILE A 100 2.07 -12.03 5.20
N THR A 101 2.16 -11.43 6.38
CA THR A 101 1.29 -10.32 6.76
C THR A 101 2.00 -9.02 6.47
N ILE A 102 1.29 -8.06 5.90
CA ILE A 102 1.82 -6.71 5.64
C ILE A 102 0.92 -5.63 6.23
N HIS A 103 1.54 -4.50 6.52
CA HIS A 103 0.88 -3.27 6.94
C HIS A 103 1.36 -2.09 6.09
N PHE A 104 0.45 -1.23 5.66
CA PHE A 104 0.77 -0.01 4.93
C PHE A 104 0.87 1.15 5.91
N ASP A 105 2.02 1.83 5.98
CA ASP A 105 2.10 3.10 6.71
C ASP A 105 1.34 4.19 5.94
N MET A 106 0.05 4.33 6.28
CA MET A 106 -0.85 5.28 5.63
C MET A 106 -0.46 6.74 5.89
N THR A 107 0.44 7.03 6.84
CA THR A 107 0.98 8.39 7.03
C THR A 107 1.98 8.76 5.92
N LYS A 108 2.59 7.76 5.28
CA LYS A 108 3.56 7.92 4.19
C LYS A 108 2.97 7.78 2.79
N CYS A 109 1.69 7.43 2.68
CA CYS A 109 1.06 7.32 1.37
C CYS A 109 0.92 8.67 0.66
N HIS A 110 0.84 8.60 -0.66
CA HIS A 110 0.56 9.73 -1.54
C HIS A 110 -0.67 9.42 -2.37
N PHE A 111 -1.40 10.46 -2.77
CA PHE A 111 -2.57 10.32 -3.62
C PHE A 111 -2.41 11.12 -4.90
N PHE A 112 -2.92 10.59 -6.00
CA PHE A 112 -2.83 11.16 -7.32
C PHE A 112 -4.20 11.09 -8.00
N ASP A 113 -4.54 12.14 -8.72
CA ASP A 113 -5.74 12.13 -9.55
C ASP A 113 -5.60 11.06 -10.66
N ALA A 114 -6.62 10.22 -10.85
CA ALA A 114 -6.51 9.07 -11.74
C ALA A 114 -6.59 9.39 -13.23
N GLU A 115 -7.02 10.60 -13.60
CA GLU A 115 -7.09 11.06 -14.98
C GLU A 115 -5.83 11.82 -15.38
N THR A 116 -5.35 12.70 -14.50
CA THR A 116 -4.22 13.61 -14.76
C THR A 116 -2.89 13.11 -14.23
N GLU A 117 -2.90 12.12 -13.33
CA GLU A 117 -1.72 11.60 -12.61
C GLU A 117 -0.99 12.65 -11.75
N ILE A 118 -1.60 13.81 -11.55
CA ILE A 118 -1.05 14.88 -10.72
C ILE A 118 -1.23 14.54 -9.24
N ALA A 119 -0.17 14.75 -8.46
CA ALA A 119 -0.19 14.55 -7.02
C ALA A 119 -1.15 15.52 -6.33
N ILE A 120 -2.00 14.99 -5.45
CA ILE A 120 -2.96 15.76 -4.66
C ILE A 120 -2.29 16.19 -3.36
N ARG A 121 -2.29 17.50 -3.10
CA ARG A 121 -1.60 18.15 -1.98
C ARG A 121 -2.47 19.20 -1.31
#